data_AF-A0A6C0LNJ7-F1
#
_entry.id   AF-A0A6C0LNJ7-F1
#
_cell.length_a   1.000
_cell.length_b   1.000
_cell.length_c   1.000
_cell.angle_alpha   90.00
_cell.angle_beta   90.00
_cell.angle_gamma   90.00
#
_symmetry.space_group_name_H-M   'P 1'
#
loop_
_entity.id
_entity.type
_entity.pdbx_description
1 polymer ?
#
loop_
_entity_poly.entity_id
_entity_poly.type
_entity_poly.pdbx_seq_one_letter_code
_entity_poly.pdbx_strand_id
1 'polypeptide(L)'
;MGQLFNDNPKGHPRLKTLGYGTEEKALNSVAKLKKYPTPYQRQAATTMYYRAKYHANQTRNMRKAMKVYSKFLKTLKHKKDKK
;
A
#
# COMPACT_ATOMS: atom_id res chain seq x y z
N MET A 1 0.30 -29.91 -10.58
CA MET A 1 1.31 -28.82 -10.42
C MET A 1 0.57 -27.49 -10.49
N GLY A 2 0.44 -26.80 -9.36
CA GLY A 2 -0.38 -25.58 -9.26
C GLY A 2 0.16 -24.45 -10.14
N GLN A 3 -0.69 -23.85 -10.95
CA GLN A 3 -0.38 -22.65 -11.72
C GLN A 3 0.05 -21.54 -10.75
N LEU A 4 1.32 -21.14 -10.86
CA LEU A 4 1.85 -19.97 -10.21
C LEU A 4 1.18 -18.76 -10.89
N PHE A 5 0.18 -18.14 -10.25
CA PHE A 5 -0.47 -16.92 -10.74
C PHE A 5 0.56 -15.78 -10.73
N ASN A 6 1.40 -15.71 -11.75
CA ASN A 6 2.38 -14.65 -11.97
C ASN A 6 1.71 -13.48 -12.72
N ASP A 7 0.50 -13.11 -12.31
CA ASP A 7 -0.16 -11.87 -12.72
C ASP A 7 0.45 -10.71 -11.93
N ASN A 8 1.77 -10.49 -12.08
CA ASN A 8 2.36 -9.21 -11.71
C ASN A 8 2.06 -8.25 -12.86
N PRO A 9 1.07 -7.33 -12.72
CA PRO A 9 0.60 -6.56 -13.85
C PRO A 9 1.73 -5.66 -14.36
N LYS A 10 2.19 -5.93 -15.59
CA LYS A 10 3.18 -5.13 -16.32
C LYS A 10 2.63 -3.70 -16.44
N GLY A 11 3.38 -2.69 -15.96
CA GLY A 11 3.02 -1.27 -16.08
C GLY A 11 2.68 -0.53 -14.78
N HIS A 12 2.53 -1.24 -13.65
CA HIS A 12 2.35 -0.60 -12.34
C HIS A 12 3.70 -0.29 -11.66
N PRO A 13 3.79 0.76 -10.81
CA PRO A 13 5.00 1.08 -10.09
C PRO A 13 5.33 -0.13 -9.23
N ARG A 14 6.51 -0.71 -9.46
CA ARG A 14 6.92 -1.90 -8.71
C ARG A 14 6.80 -1.57 -7.22
N LEU A 15 6.28 -2.49 -6.41
CA LEU A 15 6.19 -2.31 -4.95
C LEU A 15 7.51 -1.86 -4.31
N LYS A 16 8.64 -2.07 -5.00
CA LYS A 16 9.97 -1.54 -4.67
C LYS A 16 10.09 0.00 -4.63
N THR A 17 9.23 0.75 -5.33
CA THR A 17 9.26 2.23 -5.33
C THR A 17 8.37 2.86 -4.26
N LEU A 18 7.59 2.03 -3.56
CA LEU A 18 6.75 2.43 -2.44
C LEU A 18 7.51 2.17 -1.13
N GLY A 19 7.53 3.16 -0.25
CA GLY A 19 8.24 3.11 1.02
C GLY A 19 7.30 3.08 2.21
N TYR A 20 7.57 2.18 3.15
CA TYR A 20 6.79 1.97 4.38
C TYR A 20 7.63 2.18 5.66
N GLY A 21 8.90 2.56 5.52
CA GLY A 21 9.84 2.73 6.65
C GLY A 21 9.61 3.99 7.47
N THR A 22 9.00 5.03 6.89
CA THR A 22 8.68 6.29 7.58
C THR A 22 7.33 6.83 7.12
N GLU A 23 6.76 7.73 7.93
CA GLU A 23 5.53 8.45 7.61
C GLU A 23 5.61 9.20 6.28
N GLU A 24 6.71 9.94 6.07
CA GLU A 24 6.93 10.71 4.84
C GLU A 24 6.99 9.82 3.58
N LYS A 25 7.71 8.69 3.67
CA LYS A 25 7.77 7.72 2.57
C LYS A 25 6.39 7.11 2.30
N ALA A 26 5.59 6.87 3.33
CA ALA A 26 4.24 6.37 3.20
C ALA A 26 3.32 7.40 2.53
N LEU A 27 3.41 8.67 2.90
CA LEU A 27 2.64 9.76 2.28
C LEU A 27 2.98 9.91 0.79
N ASN A 28 4.27 9.92 0.44
CA ASN A 28 4.73 9.96 -0.95
C ASN A 28 4.22 8.75 -1.75
N SER A 29 4.27 7.56 -1.15
CA SER A 29 3.73 6.33 -1.73
C SER A 29 2.22 6.43 -1.98
N VAL A 30 1.44 6.92 -1.02
CA VAL A 30 0.00 7.13 -1.17
C VAL A 30 -0.30 8.13 -2.28
N ALA A 31 0.46 9.23 -2.39
CA ALA A 31 0.30 10.20 -3.46
C ALA A 31 0.54 9.58 -4.85
N LYS A 32 1.55 8.72 -5.00
CA LYS A 32 1.79 7.96 -6.23
C LYS A 32 0.64 6.98 -6.52
N LEU A 33 0.15 6.26 -5.50
CA LEU A 33 -0.92 5.28 -5.65
C LEU A 33 -2.21 5.91 -6.18
N LYS A 34 -2.55 7.14 -5.78
CA LYS A 34 -3.77 7.83 -6.25
C LYS A 34 -3.90 7.92 -7.78
N LYS A 35 -2.79 7.82 -8.53
CA LYS A 35 -2.77 7.86 -10.02
C LYS A 35 -3.20 6.54 -10.67
N TYR A 36 -3.33 5.46 -9.91
CA TYR A 36 -3.60 4.10 -10.42
C TYR A 36 -5.04 3.64 -10.12
N PRO A 37 -5.53 2.56 -10.73
CA PRO A 37 -6.86 2.03 -10.46
C PRO A 37 -7.07 1.62 -8.99
N THR A 38 -8.27 1.83 -8.45
CA THR A 38 -8.63 1.50 -7.06
C THR A 38 -8.25 0.08 -6.60
N PRO A 39 -8.41 -0.99 -7.40
CA PRO A 39 -7.98 -2.33 -7.01
C PRO A 39 -6.48 -2.40 -6.69
N TYR A 40 -5.67 -1.79 -7.55
CA TYR A 40 -4.22 -1.73 -7.39
C TYR A 40 -3.83 -0.87 -6.17
N GLN A 41 -4.50 0.28 -5.98
CA GLN A 41 -4.29 1.12 -4.80
C GLN A 41 -4.50 0.33 -3.49
N ARG A 42 -5.58 -0.46 -3.44
CA ARG A 42 -5.91 -1.30 -2.28
C ARG A 42 -4.87 -2.38 -2.06
N GLN A 43 -4.47 -3.10 -3.12
CA GLN A 43 -3.47 -4.15 -3.03
C GLN A 43 -2.12 -3.61 -2.53
N ALA A 44 -1.62 -2.54 -3.16
CA ALA A 44 -0.34 -1.95 -2.82
C ALA A 44 -0.33 -1.34 -1.40
N ALA A 45 -1.38 -0.60 -1.02
CA ALA A 45 -1.49 -0.02 0.32
C ALA A 45 -1.61 -1.10 1.41
N THR A 46 -2.35 -2.18 1.14
CA THR A 46 -2.44 -3.34 2.06
C THR A 46 -1.07 -3.99 2.25
N THR A 47 -0.34 -4.23 1.17
CA THR A 47 1.01 -4.79 1.24
C THR A 47 1.96 -3.91 2.05
N MET A 48 1.97 -2.60 1.81
CA MET A 48 2.83 -1.68 2.55
C MET A 48 2.44 -1.60 4.04
N TYR A 49 1.15 -1.62 4.35
CA TYR A 49 0.66 -1.67 5.72
C TYR A 49 1.20 -2.89 6.47
N TYR A 50 1.08 -4.09 5.89
CA TYR A 50 1.57 -5.31 6.53
C TYR A 50 3.09 -5.39 6.62
N ARG A 51 3.80 -4.85 5.62
CA ARG A 51 5.27 -4.73 5.68
C ARG A 51 5.72 -3.83 6.83
N ALA A 52 5.03 -2.71 7.09
CA ALA A 52 5.29 -1.88 8.27
C ALA A 52 4.86 -2.55 9.58
N LYS A 53 3.74 -3.29 9.56
CA LYS A 53 3.19 -3.97 10.75
C LYS A 53 4.09 -5.10 11.25
N TYR A 54 4.61 -5.92 10.34
CA TYR A 54 5.39 -7.13 10.67
C TYR A 54 6.89 -6.98 10.38
N HIS A 55 7.39 -5.75 10.26
CA HIS A 55 8.82 -5.53 10.16
C HIS A 55 9.51 -6.00 11.45
N ALA A 56 10.55 -6.84 11.34
CA ALA A 56 11.25 -7.41 12.50
C ALA A 56 11.69 -6.33 13.50
N ASN A 57 12.26 -5.23 12.99
CA ASN A 57 12.65 -4.07 13.78
C ASN A 57 11.64 -2.93 13.59
N GLN A 58 10.38 -3.14 14.00
CA GLN A 58 9.33 -2.14 13.82
C GLN A 58 9.66 -0.86 14.60
N THR A 59 9.83 0.25 13.89
CA THR A 59 10.11 1.56 14.50
C THR A 59 8.83 2.37 14.75
N ARG A 60 8.92 3.40 15.61
CA ARG A 60 7.84 4.37 15.80
C ARG A 60 7.41 5.02 14.48
N ASN A 61 8.35 5.24 13.57
CA ASN A 61 8.08 5.82 12.25
C ASN A 61 7.30 4.86 11.34
N MET A 62 7.55 3.55 11.42
CA MET A 62 6.75 2.54 10.73
C MET A 62 5.32 2.47 11.29
N ARG A 63 5.12 2.64 12.60
CA ARG A 63 3.77 2.74 13.19
C ARG A 63 3.01 3.96 12.67
N LYS A 64 3.69 5.09 12.46
CA LYS A 64 3.09 6.25 11.79
C LYS A 64 2.75 5.96 10.33
N ALA A 65 3.65 5.31 9.59
CA ALA A 65 3.37 4.84 8.23
C ALA A 65 2.13 3.92 8.16
N MET A 66 1.95 3.01 9.13
CA MET A 66 0.76 2.17 9.24
C MET A 66 -0.53 3.01 9.36
N LYS A 67 -0.51 4.09 10.17
CA LYS A 67 -1.67 4.99 10.31
C LYS A 67 -2.01 5.67 8.98
N VAL A 68 -1.01 6.10 8.22
CA VAL A 68 -1.19 6.69 6.88
C VAL A 68 -1.86 5.69 5.93
N TYR A 69 -1.34 4.47 5.82
CA TYR A 69 -1.93 3.45 4.95
C TYR A 69 -3.32 3.00 5.42
N SER A 70 -3.53 2.85 6.73
CA SER A 70 -4.84 2.51 7.30
C SER A 70 -5.89 3.57 6.96
N LYS A 71 -5.55 4.86 7.11
CA LYS A 71 -6.43 5.97 6.72
C LYS A 71 -6.72 5.93 5.23
N PHE A 72 -5.71 5.70 4.39
CA PHE A 72 -5.90 5.60 2.94
C PHE A 72 -6.83 4.44 2.56
N LEU A 73 -6.62 3.24 3.10
CA LEU A 73 -7.48 2.08 2.84
C LEU A 73 -8.94 2.34 3.25
N LYS A 74 -9.17 3.02 4.38
CA LYS A 74 -10.51 3.44 4.80
C LYS A 74 -11.14 4.38 3.76
N THR A 75 -10.40 5.37 3.25
CA THR A 75 -10.93 6.27 2.20
C THR A 75 -11.32 5.51 0.91
N LEU A 76 -10.58 4.47 0.56
CA LEU A 76 -10.90 3.63 -0.61
C LEU A 76 -12.14 2.76 -0.40
N LYS A 77 -12.42 2.33 0.83
CA LYS A 77 -13.66 1.59 1.16
C LYS A 77 -14.88 2.49 0.94
N HIS A 78 -14.87 3.71 1.48
CA HIS A 78 -15.97 4.67 1.33
C HIS A 78 -16.23 5.09 -0.12
N LYS A 79 -15.20 5.11 -0.98
CA LYS A 79 -15.38 5.32 -2.43
C LYS A 79 -16.13 4.19 -3.14
N LYS A 80 -16.07 2.97 -2.61
CA LYS A 80 -16.76 1.80 -3.19
C LYS A 80 -18.24 1.80 -2.82
N ASP A 81 -18.59 2.22 -1.61
CA ASP A 81 -19.99 2.32 -1.14
C ASP A 81 -20.81 3.43 -1.82
N LYS A 82 -20.16 4.39 -2.49
CA LYS A 82 -20.81 5.52 -3.16
C LYS A 82 -21.10 5.31 -4.66
N LYS A 83 -20.80 4.13 -5.19
CA LYS A 83 -20.94 3.79 -6.61
C LYS A 83 -21.88 2.61 -6.76
#